data_AF-A0A259CA45-F1
#
_entry.id   AF-A0A259CA45-F1
#
_cell.length_a   1.000
_cell.length_b   1.000
_cell.length_c   1.000
_cell.angle_alpha   90.00
_cell.angle_beta   90.00
_cell.angle_gamma   90.00
#
_symmetry.space_group_name_H-M   'P 1'
#
loop_
_entity.id
_entity.type
_entity.pdbx_description
1 polymer ?
#
loop_
_entity_poly.entity_id
_entity_poly.type
_entity_poly.pdbx_seq_one_letter_code
_entity_poly.pdbx_strand_id
1 'polypeptide(L)'
;MPESLFKVKRLSELAAAGLLKGKRVLIRADLNVPQDDVGNITEDTRIRASMPAVQMCLDAGAAVMVTSHLGRPTEGEFKPEDSLAPVADRIASLLNRKVPLISDWVDGGFEVNPGELVLLENCRLNVGEKKNNDELAKKIAALCDVYVNDAFGTAHRAEATTHGVAKFAPIACAGPLMAAELDALSRALASPKRPLVAIVA
;
A
#
# COMPACT_ATOMS: atom_id res chain seq x y z
N MET A 1 13.01 4.82 25.64
CA MET A 1 11.73 4.31 25.06
C MET A 1 11.81 2.79 25.07
N PRO A 2 10.77 2.04 25.46
CA PRO A 2 10.81 0.58 25.33
C PRO A 2 11.08 0.23 23.86
N GLU A 3 11.98 -0.72 23.60
CA GLU A 3 12.22 -1.21 22.24
C GLU A 3 10.89 -1.71 21.65
N SER A 4 10.61 -1.34 20.40
CA SER A 4 9.43 -1.84 19.70
C SER A 4 9.51 -3.37 19.62
N LEU A 5 8.39 -4.05 19.88
CA LEU A 5 8.28 -5.50 19.74
C LEU A 5 8.59 -5.93 18.29
N PHE A 6 8.34 -5.03 17.34
CA PHE A 6 8.51 -5.27 15.92
C PHE A 6 9.72 -4.50 15.39
N LYS A 7 10.75 -5.22 14.95
CA LYS A 7 11.91 -4.65 14.26
C LYS A 7 11.64 -4.60 12.76
N VAL A 8 11.04 -3.49 12.31
CA VAL A 8 10.72 -3.24 10.89
C VAL A 8 11.40 -1.96 10.42
N LYS A 9 11.91 -1.95 9.17
CA LYS A 9 12.33 -0.70 8.51
C LYS A 9 11.11 0.19 8.36
N ARG A 10 11.25 1.49 8.61
CA ARG A 10 10.15 2.45 8.45
C ARG A 10 10.35 3.35 7.26
N LEU A 11 9.28 3.68 6.55
CA LEU A 11 9.33 4.63 5.44
C LEU A 11 9.89 5.99 5.87
N SER A 12 9.52 6.47 7.05
CA SER A 12 10.00 7.74 7.61
C SER A 12 11.50 7.79 7.81
N GLU A 13 12.11 6.67 8.22
CA GLU A 13 13.57 6.56 8.38
C GLU A 13 14.27 6.59 7.02
N LEU A 14 13.73 5.90 6.02
CA LEU A 14 14.27 5.95 4.66
C LEU A 14 14.16 7.34 4.04
N ALA A 15 13.01 8.02 4.24
CA ALA A 15 12.80 9.38 3.79
C ALA A 15 13.79 10.36 4.46
N ALA A 16 13.94 10.30 5.78
CA ALA A 16 14.86 11.15 6.54
C ALA A 16 16.34 10.91 6.16
N ALA A 17 16.69 9.67 5.80
CA ALA A 17 18.03 9.32 5.32
C ALA A 17 18.27 9.70 3.85
N GLY A 18 17.28 10.29 3.15
CA GLY A 18 17.38 10.65 1.73
C GLY A 18 17.39 9.46 0.77
N LEU A 19 17.00 8.27 1.23
CA LEU A 19 17.10 7.02 0.47
C LEU A 19 15.98 6.82 -0.56
N LEU A 20 14.97 7.69 -0.57
CA LEU A 20 13.84 7.64 -1.51
C LEU A 20 14.04 8.52 -2.76
N LYS A 21 15.03 9.43 -2.75
CA LYS A 21 15.24 10.39 -3.84
C LYS A 21 15.57 9.68 -5.15
N GLY A 22 14.76 9.92 -6.17
CA GLY A 22 14.89 9.30 -7.49
C GLY A 22 14.61 7.79 -7.52
N LYS A 23 14.07 7.20 -6.43
CA LYS A 23 13.73 5.78 -6.38
C LYS A 23 12.32 5.53 -6.87
N ARG A 24 12.11 4.35 -7.46
CA ARG A 24 10.79 3.79 -7.74
C ARG A 24 10.24 3.18 -6.45
N VAL A 25 9.14 3.72 -5.94
CA VAL A 25 8.52 3.27 -4.70
C VAL A 25 7.17 2.66 -5.01
N LEU A 26 6.98 1.38 -4.67
CA LEU A 26 5.67 0.72 -4.71
C LEU A 26 5.06 0.70 -3.33
N ILE A 27 3.89 1.31 -3.18
CA ILE A 27 3.12 1.36 -1.94
C ILE A 27 1.92 0.42 -2.06
N ARG A 28 1.84 -0.58 -1.19
CA ARG A 28 0.62 -1.35 -0.95
C ARG A 28 -0.21 -0.62 0.10
N ALA A 29 -1.27 0.06 -0.35
CA ALA A 29 -2.21 0.80 0.50
C ALA A 29 -3.51 0.00 0.72
N ASP A 30 -4.27 0.30 1.78
CA ASP A 30 -5.66 -0.18 1.89
C ASP A 30 -6.60 0.91 1.37
N LEU A 31 -7.09 0.73 0.14
CA LEU A 31 -8.01 1.63 -0.56
C LEU A 31 -9.34 0.92 -0.86
N ASN A 32 -9.61 -0.20 -0.17
CA ASN A 32 -10.88 -0.92 -0.30
C ASN A 32 -11.97 -0.13 0.42
N VAL A 33 -12.59 0.81 -0.30
CA VAL A 33 -13.62 1.73 0.18
C VAL A 33 -15.02 1.23 -0.16
N PRO A 34 -16.03 1.53 0.67
CA PRO A 34 -17.42 1.23 0.32
C PRO A 34 -17.88 2.11 -0.85
N GLN A 35 -18.64 1.50 -1.75
CA GLN A 35 -19.25 2.18 -2.90
C GLN A 35 -20.76 1.98 -2.89
N ASP A 36 -21.50 2.92 -3.50
CA ASP A 36 -22.92 2.77 -3.79
C ASP A 36 -23.15 1.90 -5.04
N ASP A 37 -24.41 1.62 -5.37
CA ASP A 37 -24.80 0.73 -6.48
C ASP A 37 -24.33 1.22 -7.87
N VAL A 38 -23.96 2.50 -8.00
CA VAL A 38 -23.46 3.09 -9.25
C VAL A 38 -21.93 3.31 -9.22
N GLY A 39 -21.25 2.86 -8.15
CA GLY A 39 -19.79 2.87 -8.03
C GLY A 39 -19.20 4.13 -7.39
N ASN A 40 -20.00 5.05 -6.85
CA ASN A 40 -19.48 6.22 -6.14
C ASN A 40 -18.94 5.83 -4.77
N ILE A 41 -17.80 6.41 -4.39
CA ILE A 41 -17.23 6.24 -3.06
C ILE A 41 -18.15 6.93 -2.04
N THR A 42 -18.67 6.17 -1.08
CA THR A 42 -19.54 6.69 -0.01
C THR A 42 -18.76 7.12 1.23
N GLU A 43 -17.54 6.60 1.40
CA GLU A 43 -16.66 6.86 2.54
C GLU A 43 -15.19 6.76 2.07
N ASP A 44 -14.37 7.78 2.36
CA ASP A 44 -13.00 7.91 1.83
C ASP A 44 -11.89 7.91 2.89
N THR A 45 -12.20 7.58 4.16
CA THR A 45 -11.26 7.59 5.28
C THR A 45 -10.03 6.74 4.99
N ARG A 46 -10.22 5.57 4.37
CA ARG A 46 -9.12 4.67 3.99
C ARG A 46 -8.15 5.31 2.98
N ILE A 47 -8.69 6.04 2.00
CA ILE A 47 -7.88 6.79 1.03
C ILE A 47 -7.09 7.86 1.76
N ARG A 48 -7.76 8.71 2.55
CA ARG A 48 -7.10 9.77 3.33
C ARG A 48 -6.02 9.24 4.26
N ALA A 49 -6.28 8.11 4.92
CA ALA A 49 -5.33 7.48 5.84
C ALA A 49 -4.06 6.96 5.14
N SER A 50 -4.13 6.66 3.84
CA SER A 50 -3.00 6.20 3.03
C SER A 50 -2.21 7.35 2.39
N MET A 51 -2.77 8.56 2.31
CA MET A 51 -2.12 9.72 1.69
C MET A 51 -0.81 10.15 2.36
N PRO A 52 -0.63 10.05 3.69
CA PRO A 52 0.65 10.40 4.32
C PRO A 52 1.85 9.61 3.75
N ALA A 53 1.68 8.33 3.42
CA ALA A 53 2.74 7.53 2.80
C ALA A 53 3.10 8.03 1.41
N VAL A 54 2.06 8.31 0.61
CA VAL A 54 2.19 8.83 -0.76
C VAL A 54 2.90 10.19 -0.76
N GLN A 55 2.43 11.12 0.08
CA GLN A 55 3.02 12.46 0.18
C GLN A 55 4.47 12.41 0.64
N MET A 56 4.80 11.57 1.63
CA MET A 56 6.17 11.40 2.11
C MET A 56 7.13 10.94 1.00
N CYS A 57 6.70 10.02 0.13
CA CYS A 57 7.50 9.57 -1.01
C CYS A 57 7.65 10.67 -2.07
N LEU A 58 6.56 11.40 -2.37
CA LEU A 58 6.58 12.51 -3.34
C LEU A 58 7.50 13.65 -2.88
N ASP A 59 7.39 14.06 -1.62
CA ASP A 59 8.21 15.11 -1.01
C ASP A 59 9.70 14.73 -0.99
N ALA A 60 9.99 13.43 -0.84
CA ALA A 60 11.35 12.90 -0.92
C ALA A 60 11.88 12.79 -2.38
N GLY A 61 11.06 13.10 -3.39
CA GLY A 61 11.43 13.06 -4.80
C GLY A 61 11.44 11.65 -5.40
N ALA A 62 10.59 10.75 -4.93
CA ALA A 62 10.43 9.41 -5.49
C ALA A 62 9.50 9.39 -6.72
N ALA A 63 9.62 8.33 -7.52
CA ALA A 63 8.62 7.93 -8.52
C ALA A 63 7.64 6.96 -7.84
N VAL A 64 6.38 7.35 -7.67
CA VAL A 64 5.45 6.65 -6.77
C VAL A 64 4.43 5.82 -7.53
N MET A 65 4.36 4.53 -7.20
CA MET A 65 3.30 3.63 -7.63
C MET A 65 2.51 3.22 -6.39
N VAL A 66 1.19 3.27 -6.47
CA VAL A 66 0.30 2.77 -5.41
C VAL A 66 -0.50 1.62 -6.00
N THR A 67 -0.70 0.55 -5.25
CA THR A 67 -1.72 -0.46 -5.59
C THR A 67 -2.55 -0.79 -4.36
N SER A 68 -3.77 -1.25 -4.60
CA SER A 68 -4.63 -1.79 -3.57
C SER A 68 -5.52 -2.89 -4.12
N HIS A 69 -6.28 -3.48 -3.22
CA HIS A 69 -7.39 -4.32 -3.59
C HIS A 69 -8.68 -3.52 -3.49
N LEU A 70 -9.67 -3.89 -4.30
CA LEU A 70 -11.05 -3.49 -4.14
C LEU A 70 -11.91 -4.75 -4.21
N GLY A 71 -12.81 -4.92 -3.23
CA GLY A 71 -13.69 -6.07 -3.18
C GLY A 71 -12.96 -7.42 -3.20
N ARG A 72 -13.58 -8.39 -3.88
CA ARG A 72 -13.08 -9.76 -4.01
C ARG A 72 -13.31 -10.29 -5.44
N PRO A 73 -12.68 -9.68 -6.46
CA PRO A 73 -12.80 -10.15 -7.83
C PRO A 73 -12.36 -11.61 -7.98
N THR A 74 -12.84 -12.21 -9.07
CA THR A 74 -12.23 -13.43 -9.62
C THR A 74 -10.92 -13.01 -10.31
N GLU A 75 -9.82 -13.67 -9.96
CA GLU A 75 -8.51 -13.40 -10.57
C GLU A 75 -8.59 -13.62 -12.10
N GLY A 76 -8.07 -12.68 -12.89
CA GLY A 76 -8.07 -12.73 -14.35
C GLY A 76 -9.39 -12.31 -15.02
N GLU A 77 -10.46 -12.06 -14.26
CA GLU A 77 -11.76 -11.66 -14.80
C GLU A 77 -12.09 -10.22 -14.40
N PHE A 78 -11.68 -9.27 -15.24
CA PHE A 78 -11.98 -7.86 -15.01
C PHE A 78 -13.48 -7.56 -15.16
N LYS A 79 -14.04 -6.87 -14.16
CA LYS A 79 -15.34 -6.19 -14.26
C LYS A 79 -15.17 -4.72 -13.93
N PRO A 80 -15.99 -3.82 -14.52
CA PRO A 80 -15.92 -2.38 -14.22
C PRO A 80 -16.04 -2.05 -12.72
N GLU A 81 -16.84 -2.81 -11.97
CA GLU A 81 -17.02 -2.66 -10.52
C GLU A 81 -15.77 -3.00 -9.69
N ASP A 82 -14.82 -3.76 -10.25
CA ASP A 82 -13.58 -4.12 -9.59
C ASP A 82 -12.47 -3.07 -9.79
N SER A 83 -12.71 -2.06 -10.62
CA SER A 83 -11.72 -1.05 -10.98
C SER A 83 -11.47 -0.02 -9.87
N LEU A 84 -10.21 0.36 -9.72
CA LEU A 84 -9.78 1.46 -8.86
C LEU A 84 -9.95 2.84 -9.50
N ALA A 85 -10.61 2.97 -10.65
CA ALA A 85 -10.82 4.28 -11.30
C ALA A 85 -11.46 5.34 -10.37
N PRO A 86 -12.55 5.04 -9.63
CA PRO A 86 -13.12 6.03 -8.69
C PRO A 86 -12.14 6.42 -7.58
N VAL A 87 -11.26 5.49 -7.18
CA VAL A 87 -10.21 5.73 -6.19
C VAL A 87 -9.12 6.63 -6.75
N ALA A 88 -8.69 6.42 -8.00
CA ALA A 88 -7.72 7.27 -8.68
C ALA A 88 -8.21 8.72 -8.75
N ASP A 89 -9.47 8.92 -9.17
CA ASP A 89 -10.11 10.24 -9.24
C ASP A 89 -10.18 10.90 -7.87
N ARG A 90 -10.49 10.12 -6.83
CA ARG A 90 -10.53 10.65 -5.46
C ARG A 90 -9.15 11.08 -4.97
N ILE A 91 -8.11 10.27 -5.19
CA ILE A 91 -6.73 10.62 -4.84
C ILE A 91 -6.29 11.87 -5.61
N ALA A 92 -6.62 11.96 -6.91
CA ALA A 92 -6.32 13.11 -7.75
C ALA A 92 -6.92 14.40 -7.19
N SER A 93 -8.19 14.34 -6.76
CA SER A 93 -8.89 15.46 -6.10
C SER A 93 -8.24 15.83 -4.76
N LEU A 94 -7.88 14.85 -3.92
CA LEU A 94 -7.29 15.10 -2.59
C LEU A 94 -5.90 15.74 -2.68
N LEU A 95 -5.09 15.30 -3.64
CA LEU A 95 -3.72 15.76 -3.82
C LEU A 95 -3.58 16.89 -4.85
N ASN A 96 -4.70 17.33 -5.43
CA ASN A 96 -4.76 18.33 -6.50
C ASN A 96 -3.73 18.07 -7.63
N ARG A 97 -3.69 16.83 -8.12
CA ARG A 97 -2.70 16.38 -9.12
C ARG A 97 -3.25 15.24 -9.97
N LYS A 98 -2.66 15.04 -11.15
CA LYS A 98 -3.00 13.90 -12.02
C LYS A 98 -2.58 12.59 -11.36
N VAL A 99 -3.46 11.59 -11.37
CA VAL A 99 -3.18 10.23 -10.90
C VAL A 99 -3.65 9.26 -11.98
N PRO A 100 -2.81 8.93 -12.97
CA PRO A 100 -3.15 7.94 -13.99
C PRO A 100 -3.40 6.58 -13.34
N LEU A 101 -4.45 5.88 -13.79
CA LEU A 101 -4.68 4.48 -13.48
C LEU A 101 -4.00 3.61 -14.55
N ILE A 102 -3.15 2.68 -14.12
CA ILE A 102 -2.39 1.79 -15.00
C ILE A 102 -2.92 0.36 -14.86
N SER A 103 -3.49 -0.16 -15.94
CA SER A 103 -3.92 -1.55 -16.07
C SER A 103 -2.75 -2.46 -16.49
N ASP A 104 -2.90 -3.77 -16.30
CA ASP A 104 -1.94 -4.81 -16.74
C ASP A 104 -0.47 -4.53 -16.36
N TRP A 105 -0.29 -3.94 -15.19
CA TRP A 105 0.97 -3.32 -14.76
C TRP A 105 2.07 -4.31 -14.35
N VAL A 106 1.74 -5.58 -14.10
CA VAL A 106 2.69 -6.57 -13.54
C VAL A 106 3.84 -6.89 -14.48
N ASP A 107 3.64 -6.76 -15.79
CA ASP A 107 4.66 -7.00 -16.81
C ASP A 107 5.41 -5.71 -17.20
N GLY A 108 5.12 -4.58 -16.53
CA GLY A 108 5.70 -3.28 -16.82
C GLY A 108 5.05 -2.61 -18.04
N GLY A 109 5.84 -1.97 -18.90
CA GLY A 109 5.33 -1.25 -20.08
C GLY A 109 4.85 0.18 -19.80
N PHE A 110 5.10 0.70 -18.61
CA PHE A 110 4.85 2.08 -18.23
C PHE A 110 6.09 2.67 -17.54
N GLU A 111 6.20 3.99 -17.58
CA GLU A 111 7.25 4.74 -16.90
C GLU A 111 6.62 5.67 -15.85
N VAL A 112 7.33 5.83 -14.73
CA VAL A 112 6.98 6.78 -13.67
C VAL A 112 8.24 7.55 -13.34
N ASN A 113 8.23 8.85 -13.59
CA ASN A 113 9.36 9.72 -13.31
C ASN A 113 9.35 10.19 -11.85
N PRO A 114 10.52 10.55 -11.28
CA PRO A 114 10.57 11.18 -9.97
C PRO A 114 9.61 12.38 -9.85
N GLY A 115 8.79 12.40 -8.81
CA GLY A 115 7.72 13.39 -8.58
C GLY A 115 6.36 13.00 -9.18
N GLU A 116 6.30 11.96 -10.00
CA GLU A 116 5.05 11.41 -10.52
C GLU A 116 4.44 10.40 -9.55
N LEU A 117 3.11 10.25 -9.65
CA LEU A 117 2.36 9.24 -8.92
C LEU A 117 1.33 8.63 -9.86
N VAL A 118 1.29 7.31 -9.88
CA VAL A 118 0.31 6.50 -10.59
C VAL A 118 -0.41 5.56 -9.61
N LEU A 119 -1.66 5.25 -9.90
CA LEU A 119 -2.37 4.15 -9.26
C LEU A 119 -2.31 2.94 -10.21
N LEU A 120 -1.90 1.80 -9.68
CA LEU A 120 -1.91 0.53 -10.39
C LEU A 120 -3.24 -0.17 -10.10
N GLU A 121 -3.85 -0.73 -11.14
CA GLU A 121 -5.16 -1.36 -11.06
C GLU A 121 -5.21 -2.52 -10.03
N ASN A 122 -6.42 -2.82 -9.57
CA ASN A 122 -6.76 -3.73 -8.48
C ASN A 122 -5.88 -4.99 -8.45
N CYS A 123 -5.07 -5.12 -7.41
CA CYS A 123 -4.08 -6.18 -7.32
C CYS A 123 -4.67 -7.59 -7.28
N ARG A 124 -5.94 -7.74 -6.89
CA ARG A 124 -6.65 -9.03 -6.84
C ARG A 124 -7.15 -9.52 -8.20
N LEU A 125 -7.00 -8.73 -9.25
CA LEU A 125 -7.20 -9.19 -10.62
C LEU A 125 -6.00 -9.99 -11.13
N ASN A 126 -4.82 -9.81 -10.54
CA ASN A 126 -3.63 -10.54 -10.95
C ASN A 126 -3.74 -12.01 -10.56
N VAL A 127 -3.60 -12.90 -11.54
CA VAL A 127 -3.61 -14.35 -11.31
C VAL A 127 -2.42 -14.73 -10.42
N GLY A 128 -2.72 -15.34 -9.27
CA GLY A 128 -1.74 -15.74 -8.27
C GLY A 128 -1.63 -14.82 -7.05
N GLU A 129 -2.37 -13.71 -7.00
CA GLU A 129 -2.37 -12.79 -5.86
C GLU A 129 -2.74 -13.50 -4.55
N LYS A 130 -3.92 -14.13 -4.49
CA LYS A 130 -4.44 -14.78 -3.27
C LYS A 130 -3.64 -16.04 -2.89
N LYS A 131 -2.94 -16.63 -3.86
CA LYS A 131 -2.08 -17.81 -3.65
C LYS A 131 -0.67 -17.43 -3.21
N ASN A 132 -0.36 -16.14 -3.09
CA ASN A 132 0.99 -15.65 -2.83
C ASN A 132 2.02 -16.28 -3.78
N ASN A 133 1.72 -16.24 -5.08
CA ASN A 133 2.57 -16.84 -6.09
C ASN A 133 3.92 -16.08 -6.17
N ASP A 134 5.03 -16.82 -6.04
CA ASP A 134 6.37 -16.23 -5.99
C ASP A 134 6.82 -15.66 -7.36
N GLU A 135 6.32 -16.19 -8.49
CA GLU A 135 6.64 -15.64 -9.82
C GLU A 135 5.98 -14.27 -10.01
N LEU A 136 4.70 -14.14 -9.64
CA LEU A 136 4.00 -12.87 -9.61
C LEU A 136 4.70 -11.88 -8.66
N ALA A 137 5.03 -12.32 -7.45
CA ALA A 137 5.72 -11.48 -6.47
C ALA A 137 7.08 -10.96 -6.97
N LYS A 138 7.86 -11.78 -7.69
CA LYS A 138 9.13 -11.36 -8.30
C LYS A 138 8.93 -10.32 -9.40
N LYS A 139 7.91 -10.49 -10.25
CA LYS A 139 7.55 -9.49 -11.27
C LYS A 139 7.21 -8.14 -10.62
N ILE A 140 6.34 -8.15 -9.62
CA ILE A 140 5.95 -6.96 -8.85
C ILE A 140 7.18 -6.30 -8.20
N ALA A 141 8.05 -7.09 -7.58
CA ALA A 141 9.26 -6.58 -6.93
C ALA A 141 10.22 -5.90 -7.92
N ALA A 142 10.32 -6.37 -9.16
CA ALA A 142 11.18 -5.78 -10.19
C ALA A 142 10.75 -4.36 -10.62
N LEU A 143 9.48 -4.00 -10.38
CA LEU A 143 8.95 -2.67 -10.70
C LEU A 143 9.47 -1.57 -9.76
N CYS A 144 9.97 -1.94 -8.58
CA CYS A 144 10.34 -0.97 -7.54
C CYS A 144 11.75 -1.19 -6.99
N ASP A 145 12.33 -0.11 -6.47
CA ASP A 145 13.55 -0.16 -5.66
C ASP A 145 13.21 -0.27 -4.17
N VAL A 146 12.05 0.27 -3.78
CA VAL A 146 11.52 0.24 -2.41
C VAL A 146 10.05 -0.20 -2.45
N TYR A 147 9.73 -1.25 -1.69
CA TYR A 147 8.38 -1.68 -1.41
C TYR A 147 7.95 -1.18 -0.02
N VAL A 148 6.76 -0.60 0.05
CA VAL A 148 6.15 -0.08 1.28
C VAL A 148 4.85 -0.83 1.51
N ASN A 149 4.74 -1.57 2.62
CA ASN A 149 3.46 -2.09 3.07
C ASN A 149 2.83 -1.08 4.04
N ASP A 150 1.73 -0.45 3.61
CA ASP A 150 0.94 0.48 4.43
C ASP A 150 -0.51 0.01 4.62
N ALA A 151 -0.75 -1.29 4.45
CA ALA A 151 -2.09 -1.90 4.45
C ALA A 151 -2.27 -2.89 5.61
N PHE A 152 -2.22 -2.42 6.86
CA PHE A 152 -2.30 -3.26 8.06
C PHE A 152 -3.53 -4.20 8.06
N GLY A 153 -4.70 -3.70 7.63
CA GLY A 153 -5.93 -4.50 7.54
C GLY A 153 -5.81 -5.74 6.65
N THR A 154 -4.82 -5.79 5.74
CA THR A 154 -4.53 -6.93 4.87
C THR A 154 -3.31 -7.75 5.29
N ALA A 155 -2.51 -7.25 6.24
CA ALA A 155 -1.23 -7.85 6.64
C ALA A 155 -1.36 -9.25 7.28
N HIS A 156 -2.58 -9.63 7.71
CA HIS A 156 -2.87 -10.97 8.25
C HIS A 156 -2.95 -12.07 7.18
N ARG A 157 -2.88 -11.72 5.89
CA ARG A 157 -2.94 -12.68 4.77
C ARG A 157 -1.64 -12.68 3.99
N ALA A 158 -1.17 -13.88 3.65
CA ALA A 158 -0.11 -14.04 2.67
C ALA A 158 -0.70 -13.91 1.26
N GLU A 159 -0.55 -12.75 0.65
CA GLU A 159 -0.89 -12.46 -0.76
C GLU A 159 0.37 -11.93 -1.47
N ALA A 160 0.42 -11.99 -2.80
CA ALA A 160 1.62 -11.61 -3.53
C ALA A 160 1.98 -10.13 -3.31
N THR A 161 1.00 -9.22 -3.23
CA THR A 161 1.26 -7.81 -2.91
C THR A 161 1.43 -7.48 -1.44
N THR A 162 1.15 -8.38 -0.49
CA THR A 162 1.31 -8.10 0.95
C THR A 162 2.55 -8.75 1.55
N HIS A 163 2.81 -10.00 1.17
CA HIS A 163 3.88 -10.86 1.69
C HIS A 163 4.92 -11.20 0.62
N GLY A 164 4.46 -11.68 -0.54
CA GLY A 164 5.34 -12.18 -1.59
C GLY A 164 6.37 -11.15 -2.05
N VAL A 165 5.89 -9.96 -2.46
CA VAL A 165 6.72 -8.86 -2.95
C VAL A 165 7.78 -8.44 -1.92
N ALA A 166 7.45 -8.45 -0.63
CA ALA A 166 8.36 -8.06 0.44
C ALA A 166 9.58 -9.00 0.56
N LYS A 167 9.45 -10.27 0.12
CA LYS A 167 10.57 -11.22 0.09
C LYS A 167 11.61 -10.89 -0.98
N PHE A 168 11.18 -10.26 -2.07
CA PHE A 168 11.98 -10.09 -3.29
C PHE A 168 12.35 -8.64 -3.59
N ALA A 169 11.63 -7.66 -3.03
CA ALA A 169 11.95 -6.26 -3.18
C ALA A 169 13.33 -5.94 -2.57
N PRO A 170 14.16 -5.10 -3.22
CA PRO A 170 15.49 -4.76 -2.70
C PRO A 170 15.44 -4.14 -1.29
N ILE A 171 14.43 -3.30 -1.05
CA ILE A 171 14.11 -2.74 0.26
C ILE A 171 12.61 -2.91 0.50
N ALA A 172 12.24 -3.51 1.63
CA ALA A 172 10.88 -3.57 2.12
C ALA A 172 10.77 -2.80 3.45
N CYS A 173 9.76 -1.95 3.60
CA CYS A 173 9.50 -1.20 4.83
C CYS A 173 8.00 -1.10 5.14
N ALA A 174 7.70 -0.74 6.39
CA ALA A 174 6.37 -0.37 6.83
C ALA A 174 6.10 1.11 6.52
N GLY A 175 4.95 1.40 5.94
CA GLY A 175 4.44 2.76 5.83
C GLY A 175 3.97 3.32 7.19
N PRO A 176 3.57 4.61 7.23
CA PRO A 176 3.16 5.29 8.45
C PRO A 176 1.94 4.65 9.15
N LEU A 177 0.93 4.19 8.41
CA LEU A 177 -0.25 3.53 8.97
C LEU A 177 0.15 2.18 9.58
N MET A 178 0.88 1.35 8.81
CA MET A 178 1.39 0.07 9.31
C MET A 178 2.27 0.25 10.54
N ALA A 179 3.17 1.23 10.53
CA ALA A 179 4.06 1.52 11.65
C ALA A 179 3.29 1.99 12.90
N ALA A 180 2.26 2.83 12.73
CA ALA A 180 1.43 3.30 13.83
C ALA A 180 0.67 2.15 14.52
N GLU A 181 0.14 1.20 13.74
CA GLU A 181 -0.53 -0.01 14.25
C GLU A 181 0.45 -0.91 15.03
N LEU A 182 1.64 -1.16 14.46
CA LEU A 182 2.69 -1.94 15.14
C LEU A 182 3.14 -1.28 16.46
N ASP A 183 3.21 0.05 16.50
CA ASP A 183 3.54 0.80 17.71
C ASP A 183 2.42 0.74 18.76
N ALA A 184 1.16 0.86 18.33
CA ALA A 184 0.01 0.73 19.22
C ALA A 184 -0.04 -0.66 19.86
N LEU A 185 0.11 -1.72 19.06
CA LEU A 185 0.18 -3.09 19.55
C LEU A 185 1.38 -3.33 20.47
N SER A 186 2.56 -2.81 20.12
CA SER A 186 3.75 -2.91 20.97
C SER A 186 3.52 -2.26 22.33
N ARG A 187 2.91 -1.06 22.38
CA ARG A 187 2.58 -0.39 23.64
C ARG A 187 1.59 -1.18 24.48
N ALA A 188 0.58 -1.77 23.86
CA ALA A 188 -0.45 -2.54 24.56
C ALA A 188 0.06 -3.90 25.08
N LEU A 189 0.96 -4.56 24.34
CA LEU A 189 1.40 -5.93 24.63
C LEU A 189 2.72 -6.01 25.41
N ALA A 190 3.72 -5.19 25.05
CA ALA A 190 5.07 -5.33 25.62
C ALA A 190 5.25 -4.57 26.95
N SER A 191 4.62 -3.40 27.11
CA SER A 191 4.76 -2.58 28.33
C SER A 191 3.52 -1.69 28.55
N PRO A 192 2.33 -2.27 28.78
CA PRO A 192 1.12 -1.50 28.99
C PRO A 192 1.19 -0.71 30.29
N LYS A 193 0.70 0.54 30.27
CA LYS A 193 0.42 1.28 31.50
C LYS A 193 -0.68 0.55 32.27
N ARG A 194 -0.44 0.27 33.55
CA ARG A 194 -1.36 -0.49 34.41
C ARG A 194 -2.28 0.45 35.22
N PRO A 195 -3.53 0.03 35.53
CA PRO A 195 -4.13 -1.25 35.17
C PRO A 195 -4.48 -1.33 33.67
N LEU A 196 -4.14 -2.45 33.02
CA LEU A 196 -4.56 -2.72 31.65
C LEU A 196 -5.94 -3.38 31.67
N VAL A 197 -6.88 -2.84 30.90
CA VAL A 197 -8.22 -3.40 30.73
C VAL A 197 -8.43 -3.72 29.26
N ALA A 198 -8.90 -4.93 28.95
CA ALA A 198 -9.33 -5.33 27.61
C ALA A 198 -10.85 -5.50 27.61
N ILE A 199 -11.54 -4.71 26.78
CA ILE A 199 -12.99 -4.86 26.55
C ILE A 199 -13.15 -5.66 25.27
N VAL A 200 -13.77 -6.84 25.38
CA VAL A 200 -14.08 -7.72 24.26
C VAL A 200 -15.60 -7.85 24.21
N ALA A 201 -16.20 -7.39 23.11
CA ALA A 201 -17.64 -7.37 22.89
C ALA A 201 -17.99 -8.20 21.65
#